data_AF-A0A2T5JWQ3-F1
#
_entry.id   AF-A0A2T5JWQ3-F1
#
_cell.length_a   1.000
_cell.length_b   1.000
_cell.length_c   1.000
_cell.angle_alpha   90.00
_cell.angle_beta   90.00
_cell.angle_gamma   90.00
#
_symmetry.space_group_name_H-M   'P 1'
#
loop_
_entity.id
_entity.type
_entity.pdbx_description
1 polymer ?
#
loop_
_entity_poly.entity_id
_entity_poly.type
_entity_poly.pdbx_seq_one_letter_code
_entity_poly.pdbx_strand_id
1 'polypeptide(L)'
;MSGEVQIMLGMTERLLPAFNPEAFAQMLTPILDRSDSGTAVAVWSAWKTRAERQLIQRKVPEATRRLILRDLTAAVRLELYEIRGSVKCGPRPAQVASSAQVLSFRPRAAAGGGDRG
;
A
#
# COMPACT_ATOMS: atom_id res chain seq x y z
N MET A 1 -1.59 15.60 5.65
CA MET A 1 -2.34 14.33 5.56
C MET A 1 -3.65 14.65 4.84
N SER A 2 -3.81 14.18 3.61
CA SER A 2 -5.01 14.50 2.80
C SER A 2 -6.20 13.70 3.32
N GLY A 3 -7.29 14.40 3.66
CA GLY A 3 -8.49 13.82 4.29
C GLY A 3 -9.11 12.63 3.55
N GLU A 4 -8.88 12.49 2.25
CA GLU A 4 -9.33 11.34 1.45
C GLU A 4 -8.74 9.99 1.89
N VAL A 5 -7.46 9.96 2.30
CA VAL A 5 -6.81 8.73 2.77
C VAL A 5 -7.41 8.29 4.11
N GLN A 6 -7.76 9.25 4.97
CA GLN A 6 -8.37 8.98 6.27
C GLN A 6 -9.82 8.50 6.12
N ILE A 7 -10.56 9.02 5.15
CA ILE A 7 -11.92 8.57 4.80
C ILE A 7 -11.89 7.13 4.26
N MET A 8 -10.93 6.78 3.40
CA MET A 8 -10.80 5.41 2.88
C MET A 8 -10.35 4.40 3.93
N LEU A 9 -9.46 4.77 4.86
CA LEU A 9 -9.10 3.93 6.00
C LEU A 9 -10.31 3.65 6.91
N GLY A 10 -11.06 4.68 7.28
CA GLY A 10 -12.27 4.52 8.10
C GLY A 10 -13.40 3.73 7.41
N MET A 11 -13.52 3.83 6.08
CA MET A 11 -14.43 2.97 5.30
C MET A 11 -13.94 1.52 5.27
N THR A 12 -12.63 1.30 5.18
CA THR A 12 -12.04 -0.03 5.16
C THR A 12 -12.23 -0.73 6.50
N GLU A 13 -12.04 -0.04 7.64
CA GLU A 13 -12.34 -0.58 8.97
C GLU A 13 -13.83 -0.91 9.14
N ARG A 14 -14.73 -0.09 8.60
CA ARG A 14 -16.18 -0.40 8.64
C ARG A 14 -16.57 -1.61 7.79
N LEU A 15 -15.93 -1.78 6.65
CA LEU A 15 -16.24 -2.83 5.68
C LEU A 15 -15.53 -4.15 6.00
N LEU A 16 -14.34 -4.08 6.60
CA LEU A 16 -13.49 -5.20 6.98
C LEU A 16 -12.97 -5.02 8.44
N PRO A 17 -13.88 -5.02 9.44
CA PRO A 17 -13.55 -4.65 10.83
C PRO A 17 -12.59 -5.61 11.55
N ALA A 18 -12.36 -6.79 10.99
CA ALA A 18 -11.48 -7.79 11.57
C ALA A 18 -10.05 -7.73 11.03
N PHE A 19 -9.73 -6.80 10.12
CA PHE A 19 -8.41 -6.76 9.51
C PHE A 19 -7.52 -5.69 10.12
N ASN A 20 -6.50 -6.13 10.84
CA ASN A 20 -5.39 -5.30 11.29
C ASN A 20 -4.17 -5.59 10.41
N PRO A 21 -3.71 -4.62 9.58
CA PRO A 21 -2.53 -4.77 8.72
C PRO A 21 -1.25 -5.11 9.49
N GLU A 22 -1.06 -4.54 10.69
CA GLU A 22 0.11 -4.78 11.53
C GLU A 22 0.12 -6.22 12.04
N ALA A 23 -0.98 -6.68 12.63
CA ALA A 23 -1.10 -8.06 13.11
C ALA A 23 -0.92 -9.09 11.97
N PHE A 24 -1.41 -8.75 10.77
CA PHE A 24 -1.22 -9.60 9.59
C PHE A 24 0.25 -9.61 9.13
N ALA A 25 0.94 -8.46 9.14
CA ALA A 25 2.36 -8.38 8.81
C ALA A 25 3.23 -9.14 9.84
N GLN A 26 2.91 -9.05 11.13
CA GLN A 26 3.56 -9.84 12.18
C GLN A 26 3.39 -11.34 11.96
N MET A 27 2.21 -11.79 11.52
CA MET A 27 1.95 -13.19 11.18
C MET A 27 2.74 -13.66 9.93
N LEU A 28 2.90 -12.80 8.91
CA LEU A 28 3.67 -13.12 7.70
C LEU A 28 5.19 -13.10 7.92
N THR A 29 5.67 -12.30 8.86
CA THR A 29 7.11 -12.11 9.13
C THR A 29 7.88 -13.42 9.36
N PRO A 30 7.47 -14.34 10.25
CA PRO A 30 8.20 -15.59 10.48
C PRO A 30 8.21 -16.52 9.24
N ILE A 31 7.19 -16.44 8.38
CA ILE A 31 7.14 -17.20 7.12
C ILE A 31 8.18 -16.66 6.14
N LEU A 32 8.21 -15.33 6.00
CA LEU A 32 9.16 -14.63 5.13
C LEU A 32 10.60 -14.71 5.64
N ASP A 33 10.81 -14.80 6.95
CA ASP A 33 12.15 -15.01 7.55
C ASP A 33 12.71 -16.40 7.31
N ARG A 34 11.85 -17.38 7.02
CA ARG A 34 12.25 -18.71 6.53
C ARG A 34 12.47 -18.76 5.01
N SER A 35 12.43 -17.60 4.35
CA SER A 35 12.48 -17.47 2.89
C SER A 35 11.34 -18.18 2.14
N ASP A 36 10.25 -18.53 2.84
CA ASP A 36 9.09 -19.19 2.24
C ASP A 36 8.12 -18.16 1.67
N SER A 37 8.54 -17.55 0.56
CA SER A 37 7.72 -16.57 -0.15
C SER A 37 6.45 -17.19 -0.74
N GLY A 38 6.49 -18.48 -1.09
CA GLY A 38 5.34 -19.19 -1.64
C GLY A 38 4.19 -19.28 -0.64
N THR A 39 4.49 -19.71 0.59
CA THR A 39 3.48 -19.77 1.66
C THR A 39 2.98 -18.38 2.03
N ALA A 40 3.85 -17.37 2.10
CA ALA A 40 3.42 -16.00 2.38
C ALA A 40 2.43 -15.45 1.32
N VAL A 41 2.68 -15.73 0.04
CA VAL A 41 1.78 -15.37 -1.08
C VAL A 41 0.46 -16.14 -1.00
N ALA A 42 0.50 -17.43 -0.65
CA ALA A 42 -0.70 -18.25 -0.50
C ALA A 42 -1.59 -17.74 0.63
N VAL A 43 -1.01 -17.43 1.80
CA VAL A 43 -1.72 -16.86 2.96
C VAL A 43 -2.36 -15.52 2.60
N TRP A 44 -1.61 -14.63 1.94
CA TRP A 44 -2.14 -13.35 1.48
C TRP A 44 -3.29 -13.52 0.48
N SER A 45 -3.15 -14.42 -0.50
CA SER A 45 -4.17 -14.65 -1.54
C SER A 45 -5.46 -15.24 -0.97
N ALA A 46 -5.34 -16.18 -0.03
CA ALA A 46 -6.47 -16.77 0.66
C ALA A 46 -7.24 -15.70 1.47
N TRP A 47 -6.50 -14.84 2.18
CA TRP A 47 -7.10 -13.73 2.91
C TRP A 47 -7.80 -12.74 1.98
N LYS A 48 -7.13 -12.32 0.91
CA LYS A 48 -7.68 -11.39 -0.09
C LYS A 48 -8.98 -11.92 -0.70
N THR A 49 -9.04 -13.21 -1.01
CA THR A 49 -10.25 -13.88 -1.52
C THR A 49 -11.39 -13.82 -0.50
N ARG A 50 -11.10 -14.04 0.78
CA ARG A 50 -12.11 -13.93 1.84
C ARG A 50 -12.61 -12.48 2.00
N ALA A 51 -11.71 -11.51 1.98
CA ALA A 51 -12.05 -10.10 2.06
C ALA A 51 -12.92 -9.67 0.86
N GLU A 52 -12.55 -10.08 -0.34
CA GLU A 52 -13.34 -9.81 -1.55
C GLU A 52 -14.76 -10.39 -1.45
N ARG A 53 -14.91 -11.63 -0.98
CA ARG A 53 -16.23 -12.24 -0.74
C ARG A 53 -17.07 -11.44 0.27
N GLN A 54 -16.46 -10.93 1.35
CA GLN A 54 -17.17 -10.08 2.32
C GLN A 54 -17.61 -8.76 1.70
N LEU A 55 -16.77 -8.13 0.88
CA LEU A 55 -17.11 -6.89 0.18
C LEU A 55 -18.25 -7.11 -0.85
N ILE A 56 -18.25 -8.25 -1.55
CA ILE A 56 -19.34 -8.65 -2.45
C ILE A 56 -20.64 -8.83 -1.68
N GLN A 57 -20.62 -9.53 -0.55
CA GLN A 57 -21.80 -9.74 0.30
C GLN A 57 -22.39 -8.41 0.81
N ARG A 58 -21.52 -7.42 1.07
CA ARG A 58 -21.91 -6.06 1.45
C ARG A 58 -22.33 -5.18 0.26
N LYS A 59 -22.43 -5.75 -0.95
CA LYS A 59 -22.83 -5.07 -2.20
C LYS A 59 -21.92 -3.87 -2.54
N VAL A 60 -20.65 -3.92 -2.16
CA VAL A 60 -19.68 -2.86 -2.47
C VAL A 60 -19.38 -2.90 -3.97
N PRO A 61 -19.45 -1.77 -4.71
CA PRO A 61 -19.14 -1.71 -6.14
C PRO A 61 -17.74 -2.19 -6.47
N GLU A 62 -17.56 -2.82 -7.63
CA GLU A 62 -16.29 -3.44 -8.02
C GLU A 62 -15.09 -2.47 -8.00
N ALA A 63 -15.27 -1.26 -8.53
CA ALA A 63 -14.24 -0.22 -8.51
C ALA A 63 -13.78 0.09 -7.08
N THR A 64 -14.74 0.22 -6.15
CA THR A 64 -14.47 0.45 -4.72
C THR A 64 -13.80 -0.75 -4.08
N ARG A 65 -14.22 -1.99 -4.40
CA ARG A 65 -13.55 -3.21 -3.89
C ARG A 65 -12.08 -3.25 -4.29
N ARG A 66 -11.77 -2.97 -5.56
CA ARG A 66 -10.39 -2.94 -6.08
C ARG A 66 -9.54 -1.90 -5.35
N LEU A 67 -10.09 -0.71 -5.11
CA LEU A 67 -9.41 0.35 -4.35
C LEU A 67 -9.10 -0.09 -2.92
N ILE A 68 -10.10 -0.61 -2.20
CA ILE A 68 -9.93 -1.11 -0.82
C ILE A 68 -8.86 -2.19 -0.75
N LEU A 69 -8.91 -3.18 -1.64
CA LEU A 69 -7.91 -4.26 -1.65
C LEU A 69 -6.51 -3.76 -2.01
N ARG A 70 -6.39 -2.74 -2.87
CA ARG A 70 -5.10 -2.11 -3.22
C ARG A 70 -4.50 -1.40 -2.02
N ASP A 71 -5.29 -0.58 -1.33
CA ASP A 71 -4.84 0.18 -0.17
C ASP A 71 -4.44 -0.75 0.98
N LEU A 72 -5.20 -1.83 1.20
CA LEU A 72 -4.84 -2.87 2.17
C LEU A 72 -3.52 -3.56 1.83
N THR A 73 -3.28 -3.84 0.55
CA THR A 73 -2.00 -4.41 0.10
C THR A 73 -0.84 -3.45 0.43
N ALA A 74 -1.05 -2.15 0.20
CA ALA A 74 -0.05 -1.12 0.50
C ALA A 74 0.21 -1.00 2.00
N ALA A 75 -0.84 -1.03 2.84
CA ALA A 75 -0.74 -0.99 4.28
C ALA A 75 0.07 -2.17 4.83
N VAL A 76 -0.27 -3.41 4.47
CA VAL A 76 0.48 -4.61 4.93
C VAL A 76 1.94 -4.56 4.48
N ARG A 77 2.21 -4.08 3.26
CA ARG A 77 3.58 -3.89 2.80
C ARG A 77 4.33 -2.91 3.69
N LEU A 78 3.74 -1.75 3.99
CA LEU A 78 4.36 -0.76 4.87
C LEU A 78 4.70 -1.35 6.24
N GLU A 79 3.78 -2.10 6.85
CA GLU A 79 4.03 -2.77 8.13
C GLU A 79 5.16 -3.82 8.02
N LEU A 80 5.18 -4.64 6.96
CA LEU A 80 6.29 -5.58 6.72
C LEU A 80 7.64 -4.86 6.55
N TYR A 81 7.63 -3.67 5.94
CA TYR A 81 8.83 -2.85 5.80
C TYR A 81 9.32 -2.28 7.13
N GLU A 82 8.41 -1.83 7.99
CA GLU A 82 8.74 -1.38 9.34
C GLU A 82 9.29 -2.53 10.20
N ILE A 83 8.70 -3.73 10.12
CA ILE A 83 9.12 -4.89 10.92
C ILE A 83 10.48 -5.47 10.45
N ARG A 84 10.66 -5.68 9.14
CA ARG A 84 11.85 -6.39 8.60
C ARG A 84 12.96 -5.47 8.11
N GLY A 85 12.70 -4.16 8.01
CA GLY A 85 13.58 -3.19 7.39
C GLY A 85 13.65 -3.33 5.85
N SER A 86 14.01 -2.24 5.15
CA SER A 86 14.05 -2.24 3.68
C SER A 86 15.04 -3.25 3.09
N VAL A 87 16.09 -3.62 3.82
CA VAL A 87 17.15 -4.51 3.33
C VAL A 87 16.64 -5.93 3.07
N LYS A 88 15.67 -6.44 3.86
CA LYS A 88 15.11 -7.80 3.69
C LYS A 88 13.88 -7.88 2.79
N CYS A 89 13.24 -6.75 2.49
CA CYS A 89 11.98 -6.70 1.75
C CYS A 89 12.10 -6.05 0.34
N GLY A 90 13.27 -5.51 -0.02
CA GLY A 90 13.49 -4.81 -1.29
C GLY A 90 13.35 -3.28 -1.15
N PRO A 91 13.35 -2.50 -2.24
CA PRO A 91 13.16 -1.06 -2.14
C PRO A 91 11.78 -0.78 -1.54
N ARG A 92 11.75 -0.05 -0.42
CA ARG A 92 10.52 0.43 0.23
C ARG A 92 9.64 1.02 -0.87
N PRO A 93 8.38 0.57 -1.07
CA PRO A 93 7.46 1.26 -1.95
C PRO A 93 7.45 2.68 -1.44
N ALA A 94 7.85 3.62 -2.31
CA ALA A 94 7.84 5.02 -1.98
C ALA A 94 6.49 5.27 -1.31
N GLN A 95 6.51 5.61 -0.02
CA GLN A 95 5.30 6.04 0.67
C GLN A 95 4.62 6.96 -0.32
N VAL A 96 3.36 6.63 -0.69
CA VAL A 96 2.58 7.36 -1.67
C VAL A 96 2.89 8.82 -1.46
N ALA A 97 3.69 9.38 -2.36
CA ALA A 97 4.39 10.62 -2.08
C ALA A 97 3.30 11.60 -1.70
N SER A 98 3.33 12.07 -0.45
CA SER A 98 2.52 13.19 -0.02
C SER A 98 2.63 14.21 -1.15
N SER A 99 1.49 14.61 -1.73
CA SER A 99 1.42 15.47 -2.92
C SER A 99 2.19 16.79 -2.76
N ALA A 100 2.66 17.09 -1.56
CA ALA A 100 3.61 18.16 -1.24
C ALA A 100 5.03 17.96 -1.83
N GLN A 101 5.52 16.73 -2.05
CA GLN A 101 6.89 16.50 -2.55
C GLN A 101 7.00 16.55 -4.09
N VAL A 102 5.89 16.42 -4.81
CA VAL A 102 5.88 16.50 -6.29
C VAL A 102 5.95 17.95 -6.79
N LEU A 103 5.63 18.94 -5.94
CA LEU A 103 5.70 20.36 -6.32
C LEU A 103 7.07 21.01 -6.09
N SER A 104 8.07 20.29 -5.56
CA SER A 104 9.43 20.82 -5.37
C SER A 104 10.34 20.63 -6.59
N PHE A 105 9.92 19.86 -7.61
CA PHE A 105 10.61 19.88 -8.90
C PHE A 105 10.18 21.10 -9.69
N ARG A 106 10.77 22.24 -9.34
CA ARG A 106 10.84 23.38 -10.24
C ARG A 106 11.71 22.94 -11.42
N PRO A 107 11.18 22.79 -12.65
CA PRO A 107 12.05 22.70 -13.80
C PRO A 107 12.71 24.06 -13.92
N ARG A 108 14.04 24.11 -13.78
CA ARG A 108 14.79 25.28 -14.24
C ARG A 108 14.62 25.30 -15.75
N ALA A 109 13.66 26.11 -16.19
CA ALA A 109 13.39 26.38 -17.58
C ALA A 109 14.71 26.73 -18.30
N ALA A 110 14.87 26.13 -19.48
CA ALA A 110 15.83 26.55 -20.46
C ALA A 110 15.60 28.03 -20.79
N ALA A 111 16.60 28.86 -20.51
CA ALA A 111 16.94 30.00 -21.35
C ALA A 111 18.12 29.48 -22.18
N GLY A 112 17.95 29.11 -23.44
CA GLY A 112 17.71 30.07 -24.51
C GLY A 112 19.09 30.56 -24.95
N GLY A 113 19.66 29.91 -25.97
CA GLY A 113 20.90 30.35 -26.58
C GLY A 113 20.73 31.72 -27.24
N GLY A 114 21.82 32.48 -27.30
CA GLY A 114 21.88 33.74 -28.01
C GLY A 114 23.14 34.55 -27.70
N ASP A 115 24.12 34.40 -28.59
CA ASP A 115 24.95 35.46 -29.17
C ASP A 115 25.88 36.33 -28.28
N ARG A 116 27.19 36.23 -28.59
CA ARG A 116 28.33 37.19 -28.47
C ARG A 116 29.62 36.37 -28.36
N GLY A 117 30.68 36.54 -29.15
CA GLY A 117 31.01 37.43 -30.26
C GLY A 117 32.33 36.95 -30.86
#